data_AF-A0A835IY29-F1
#
_entry.id   AF-A0A835IY29-F1
#
_cell.length_a   1.000
_cell.length_b   1.000
_cell.length_c   1.000
_cell.angle_alpha   90.00
_cell.angle_beta   90.00
_cell.angle_gamma   90.00
#
_symmetry.space_group_name_H-M   'P 1'
#
loop_
_entity.id
_entity.type
_entity.pdbx_description
1 polymer ?
#
loop_
_entity_poly.entity_id
_entity_poly.type
_entity_poly.pdbx_seq_one_letter_code
_entity_poly.pdbx_strand_id
1 'polypeptide(L)'
;MLANPNWRCKILQRKFSDHSPVMGWCIKDTRPENVPFRFRKIWLEHNQFMHMVKQSWSEPMCDGPIRLVMRKLKRLKSTLKAWHKNTYWGTRDQIAQANKTLKDIQKQQEQESFESQRHLEEMETEKIC
;
A
#
# COMPACT_ATOMS: atom_id res chain seq x y z
N MET A 1 17.35 -22.81 -4.18
CA MET A 1 16.22 -21.88 -4.40
C MET A 1 15.87 -21.26 -3.07
N LEU A 2 15.93 -19.94 -2.94
CA LEU A 2 15.63 -19.24 -1.69
C LEU A 2 14.11 -19.23 -1.50
N ALA A 3 13.59 -20.10 -0.64
CA ALA A 3 12.18 -20.06 -0.26
C ALA A 3 11.92 -18.77 0.52
N ASN A 4 11.15 -17.85 -0.07
CA ASN A 4 10.73 -16.63 0.61
C ASN A 4 9.73 -17.03 1.72
N PRO A 5 10.08 -16.92 3.02
CA PRO A 5 9.26 -17.42 4.12
C PRO A 5 7.90 -16.70 4.25
N ASN A 6 7.76 -15.54 3.60
CA ASN A 6 6.54 -14.73 3.60
C ASN A 6 5.58 -15.12 2.48
N TRP A 7 5.95 -16.03 1.58
CA TRP A 7 5.06 -16.54 0.55
C TRP A 7 4.14 -17.63 1.13
N ARG A 8 2.85 -17.53 0.83
CA ARG A 8 1.84 -18.56 1.09
C ARG A 8 1.11 -18.84 -0.21
N CYS A 9 0.65 -20.08 -0.35
CA CYS A 9 -0.22 -20.46 -1.46
C CYS A 9 -1.39 -21.29 -0.94
N LYS A 10 -2.53 -21.19 -1.63
CA LYS A 10 -3.71 -22.02 -1.42
C LYS A 10 -4.14 -22.58 -2.76
N ILE A 11 -4.36 -23.89 -2.80
CA ILE A 11 -4.97 -24.57 -3.94
C ILE A 11 -6.47 -24.28 -3.88
N LEU A 12 -7.02 -23.73 -4.96
CA LEU A 12 -8.44 -23.44 -5.10
C LEU A 12 -9.20 -24.67 -5.58
N GLN A 13 -10.52 -24.71 -5.33
CA GLN A 13 -11.36 -25.80 -5.78
C GLN A 13 -11.40 -25.86 -7.31
N ARG A 14 -11.29 -27.09 -7.83
CA ARG A 14 -11.43 -27.42 -9.25
C ARG A 14 -12.88 -27.20 -9.67
N LYS A 15 -13.13 -26.33 -10.66
CA LYS A 15 -14.48 -26.08 -11.19
C LYS A 15 -14.70 -26.73 -12.56
N PHE A 16 -13.84 -26.45 -13.55
CA PHE A 16 -14.09 -26.84 -14.95
C PHE A 16 -12.88 -27.40 -15.73
N SER A 17 -11.65 -27.28 -15.21
CA SER A 17 -10.43 -27.84 -15.83
C SER A 17 -9.91 -29.01 -15.00
N ASP A 18 -9.04 -29.85 -15.57
CA ASP A 18 -8.22 -30.84 -14.89
C ASP A 18 -7.12 -30.30 -13.98
N HIS A 19 -6.93 -28.98 -13.98
CA HIS A 19 -6.01 -28.30 -13.10
C HIS A 19 -6.73 -27.51 -12.00
N SER A 20 -6.21 -27.59 -10.77
CA SER A 20 -6.64 -26.75 -9.65
C SER A 20 -5.82 -25.46 -9.62
N PRO A 21 -6.44 -24.27 -9.70
CA PRO A 21 -5.71 -23.00 -9.67
C PRO A 21 -4.94 -22.82 -8.34
N VAL A 22 -3.70 -22.33 -8.41
CA VAL A 22 -2.89 -22.01 -7.23
C VAL A 22 -2.92 -20.50 -7.00
N MET A 23 -3.49 -20.08 -5.87
CA MET A 23 -3.49 -18.67 -5.46
C MET A 23 -2.36 -18.41 -4.47
N GLY A 24 -1.37 -17.63 -4.88
CA GLY A 24 -0.28 -17.18 -4.04
C GLY A 24 -0.54 -15.80 -3.43
N TRP A 25 -0.12 -15.59 -2.19
CA TRP A 25 -0.06 -14.26 -1.58
C TRP A 25 1.13 -14.14 -0.64
N CYS A 26 1.64 -12.93 -0.49
CA CYS A 26 2.59 -12.63 0.57
C CYS A 26 1.82 -12.33 1.87
N ILE A 27 2.24 -12.95 2.97
CA ILE A 27 1.92 -12.42 4.30
C ILE A 27 2.49 -11.00 4.34
N LYS A 28 1.65 -10.02 4.66
CA LYS A 28 2.10 -8.63 4.81
C LYS A 28 3.20 -8.63 5.87
N ASP A 29 4.43 -8.45 5.43
CA ASP A 29 5.56 -8.17 6.30
C ASP A 29 5.17 -6.96 7.15
N THR A 30 5.17 -7.12 8.47
CA THR A 30 5.12 -5.98 9.39
C THR A 30 6.27 -5.09 8.99
N ARG A 31 5.96 -3.89 8.46
CA ARG A 31 6.93 -2.99 7.80
C ARG A 31 8.35 -3.18 8.34
N PRO A 32 9.34 -3.50 7.49
CA PRO A 32 10.70 -3.69 7.97
C PRO A 32 11.11 -2.47 8.79
N GLU A 33 11.52 -2.69 10.03
CA GLU A 33 11.85 -1.63 10.98
C GLU A 33 12.95 -0.69 10.44
N ASN A 34 13.76 -1.22 9.53
CA ASN A 34 14.90 -0.57 8.89
C ASN A 34 14.61 0.05 7.51
N VAL A 35 13.38 0.54 7.23
CA VAL A 35 13.15 1.26 5.98
C VAL A 35 14.02 2.53 5.93
N PRO A 36 14.86 2.71 4.89
CA PRO A 36 15.62 3.93 4.70
C PRO A 36 14.70 5.14 4.64
N PHE A 37 15.15 6.26 5.21
CA PHE A 37 14.40 7.51 5.07
C PHE A 37 14.42 7.95 3.60
N ARG A 38 13.23 8.17 3.04
CA ARG A 38 13.06 8.67 1.68
C ARG A 38 12.40 10.03 1.74
N PHE A 39 13.04 11.00 1.10
CA PHE A 39 12.45 12.30 0.84
C PHE A 39 11.23 12.14 -0.07
N ARG A 40 10.17 12.91 0.17
CA ARG A 40 8.97 12.88 -0.68
C ARG A 40 8.82 14.21 -1.40
N LYS A 41 8.67 14.16 -2.73
CA LYS A 41 8.51 15.36 -3.57
C LYS A 41 7.32 16.23 -3.13
N ILE A 42 6.19 15.62 -2.75
CA ILE A 42 4.99 16.31 -2.26
C ILE A 42 5.25 17.25 -1.07
N TRP A 43 6.31 17.01 -0.31
CA TRP A 43 6.66 17.92 0.79
C TRP A 43 7.01 19.31 0.26
N LEU A 44 7.63 19.43 -0.92
CA LEU A 44 8.00 20.71 -1.52
C LEU A 44 6.78 21.56 -1.89
N GLU A 45 5.65 20.93 -2.16
CA GLU A 45 4.39 21.60 -2.54
C GLU A 45 3.62 22.10 -1.31
N HIS A 46 3.95 21.61 -0.11
CA HIS A 46 3.27 22.01 1.12
C HIS A 46 3.85 23.32 1.66
N ASN A 47 3.00 24.33 1.81
CA ASN A 47 3.35 25.68 2.29
C ASN A 47 4.20 25.72 3.58
N GLN A 48 3.96 24.84 4.55
CA GLN A 48 4.68 24.79 5.83
C GLN A 48 6.02 24.05 5.77
N PHE A 49 6.33 23.33 4.69
CA PHE A 49 7.53 22.49 4.63
C PHE A 49 8.82 23.30 4.82
N MET A 50 9.00 24.37 4.05
CA MET A 50 10.22 25.19 4.15
C MET A 50 10.33 25.92 5.50
N HIS A 51 9.21 26.32 6.10
CA HIS A 51 9.20 26.90 7.44
C HIS A 51 9.72 25.90 8.48
N MET A 52 9.20 24.68 8.48
CA MET A 52 9.63 23.61 9.38
C MET A 52 11.11 23.23 9.20
N VAL A 53 11.60 23.17 7.95
CA VAL A 53 13.03 22.94 7.68
C VAL A 53 13.87 24.06 8.29
N LYS A 54 13.52 25.33 8.05
CA LYS A 54 14.24 26.49 8.61
C LYS A 54 14.24 26.47 10.13
N GLN A 55 13.09 26.22 10.75
CA GLN A 55 12.95 26.13 12.21
C GLN A 55 13.84 25.03 12.78
N SER A 56 13.76 23.82 12.22
CA SER A 56 14.60 22.68 12.64
C SER A 56 16.09 22.93 12.39
N TRP A 57 16.47 23.70 11.37
CA TRP A 57 17.88 23.95 11.05
C TRP A 57 18.52 25.05 11.92
N SER A 58 17.71 26.02 12.36
CA SER A 58 18.17 27.21 13.09
C SER A 58 18.40 26.96 14.58
N GLU A 59 17.83 25.89 15.12
CA GLU A 59 17.95 25.60 16.55
C GLU A 59 19.44 25.32 16.93
N PRO A 60 19.97 26.06 17.94
CA PRO A 60 21.38 26.06 18.28
C PRO A 60 21.83 24.69 18.82
N MET A 61 23.04 24.30 18.46
CA MET A 61 23.67 23.05 18.88
C MET A 61 25.17 23.27 18.99
N CYS A 62 25.78 22.81 20.09
CA CYS A 62 27.23 22.83 20.26
C CYS A 62 27.81 21.46 19.90
N ASP A 63 28.69 21.40 18.89
CA ASP A 63 29.44 20.20 18.51
C ASP A 63 30.61 20.52 17.58
N GLY A 64 31.42 19.50 17.29
CA GLY A 64 32.34 19.53 16.15
C GLY A 64 31.58 19.64 14.80
N PRO A 65 32.15 20.28 13.77
CA PRO A 65 31.43 20.63 12.52
C PRO A 65 30.68 19.48 11.85
N ILE A 66 31.32 18.31 11.71
CA ILE A 66 30.70 17.12 11.08
C ILE A 66 29.56 16.58 11.93
N ARG A 67 29.75 16.49 13.26
CA ARG A 67 28.73 15.99 14.18
C ARG A 67 27.53 16.92 14.24
N LEU A 68 27.77 18.23 14.15
CA LEU A 68 26.73 19.25 14.08
C LEU A 68 25.81 19.02 12.88
N VAL A 69 26.37 18.87 11.67
CA VAL A 69 25.59 18.60 10.45
C VAL A 69 24.82 17.29 10.58
N MET A 70 25.47 16.21 11.05
CA MET A 70 24.83 14.92 11.22
C MET A 70 23.66 14.98 12.22
N ARG A 71 23.80 15.70 13.33
CA ARG A 71 22.71 15.88 14.31
C ARG A 71 21.57 16.71 13.75
N LYS A 72 21.85 17.80 13.03
CA LYS A 72 20.82 18.60 12.36
C LYS A 72 20.01 17.75 11.37
N LEU A 73 20.68 16.92 10.56
CA LEU A 73 20.01 15.99 9.63
C LEU A 73 19.18 14.93 10.36
N LYS A 74 19.70 14.34 11.44
CA LYS A 74 18.96 13.36 12.27
C LYS A 74 17.70 13.99 12.88
N ARG A 75 17.81 15.20 13.42
CA ARG A 75 16.68 15.97 13.97
C ARG A 75 15.64 16.24 12.88
N LEU A 76 16.07 16.82 11.76
CA LEU A 76 15.19 17.14 10.64
C LEU A 76 14.45 15.89 10.12
N LYS A 77 15.16 14.76 9.99
CA LYS A 77 14.54 13.47 9.63
C LYS A 77 13.43 13.07 10.60
N SER A 78 13.65 13.22 11.91
CA SER A 78 12.63 12.90 12.93
C SER A 78 11.42 13.82 12.81
N THR A 79 11.66 15.14 12.74
CA THR A 79 10.62 16.16 12.58
C THR A 79 9.77 15.90 11.32
N LEU A 80 10.41 15.61 10.18
CA LEU A 80 9.71 15.31 8.93
C LEU A 80 8.90 14.01 9.00
N LYS A 81 9.39 12.98 9.69
CA LYS A 81 8.62 11.74 9.90
C LYS A 81 7.36 11.99 10.72
N ALA A 82 7.47 12.74 11.81
CA ALA A 82 6.35 13.07 12.68
C ALA A 82 5.33 13.94 11.95
N TRP A 83 5.79 14.99 11.29
CA TRP A 83 4.93 15.88 10.50
C TRP A 83 4.23 15.13 9.36
N HIS A 84 4.95 14.33 8.57
CA HIS A 84 4.33 13.53 7.50
C HIS A 84 3.27 12.56 8.05
N LYS A 85 3.51 11.95 9.22
CA LYS A 85 2.49 11.14 9.89
C LYS A 85 1.28 12.01 10.20
N ASN A 86 1.43 13.11 10.92
CA ASN A 86 0.30 13.94 11.36
C ASN A 86 -0.49 14.55 10.20
N THR A 87 0.18 15.01 9.14
CA THR A 87 -0.48 15.66 7.99
C THR A 87 -1.17 14.66 7.06
N TYR A 88 -0.59 13.48 6.85
CA TYR A 88 -1.05 12.53 5.83
C TYR A 88 -1.57 11.20 6.40
N TRP A 89 -1.78 11.11 7.71
CA TRP A 89 -2.31 9.88 8.32
C TRP A 89 -3.70 9.57 7.78
N GLY A 90 -4.63 10.53 7.82
CA GLY A 90 -6.02 10.34 7.38
C GLY A 90 -6.14 9.98 5.89
N THR A 91 -5.21 10.43 5.06
CA THR A 91 -5.16 10.07 3.64
C THR A 91 -4.99 8.56 3.44
N ARG A 92 -4.28 7.85 4.33
CA ARG A 92 -4.15 6.39 4.22
C ARG A 92 -5.46 5.67 4.42
N ASP A 93 -6.25 6.11 5.39
CA ASP A 93 -7.54 5.49 5.69
C ASP A 93 -8.52 5.74 4.55
N GLN A 94 -8.52 6.97 3.99
CA GLN A 94 -9.29 7.28 2.78
C GLN A 94 -8.87 6.43 1.58
N ILE A 95 -7.57 6.27 1.33
CA ILE A 95 -7.06 5.39 0.26
C ILE A 95 -7.46 3.94 0.52
N ALA A 96 -7.38 3.46 1.76
CA ALA A 96 -7.77 2.10 2.12
C ALA A 96 -9.26 1.86 1.89
N GLN A 97 -10.10 2.82 2.27
CA GLN A 97 -11.54 2.78 2.06
C GLN A 97 -11.88 2.82 0.57
N ALA A 98 -11.27 3.73 -0.20
CA ALA A 98 -11.47 3.79 -1.65
C ALA A 98 -11.09 2.47 -2.34
N ASN A 99 -9.95 1.87 -1.95
CA ASN A 99 -9.54 0.57 -2.47
C ASN A 99 -10.50 -0.56 -2.06
N LYS A 100 -11.12 -0.48 -0.87
CA LYS A 100 -12.13 -1.44 -0.45
C LYS A 100 -13.37 -1.33 -1.34
N THR A 101 -13.89 -0.11 -1.51
CA THR A 101 -15.04 0.16 -2.39
C THR A 101 -14.78 -0.33 -3.81
N LEU A 102 -13.60 -0.06 -4.38
CA LEU A 102 -13.23 -0.55 -5.71
C LEU A 102 -13.27 -2.08 -5.81
N LYS A 103 -12.75 -2.78 -4.79
CA LYS A 103 -12.79 -4.25 -4.74
C LYS A 103 -14.21 -4.80 -4.64
N ASP A 104 -15.06 -4.13 -3.87
CA ASP A 104 -16.45 -4.57 -3.70
C ASP A 104 -17.23 -4.41 -5.02
N ILE A 105 -17.02 -3.29 -5.74
CA ILE A 105 -17.59 -3.07 -7.08
C ILE A 105 -17.10 -4.14 -8.08
N GLN A 106 -15.79 -4.43 -8.11
CA GLN A 106 -15.23 -5.44 -9.00
C GLN A 106 -15.85 -6.83 -8.77
N LYS A 107 -16.08 -7.21 -7.51
CA LYS A 107 -16.75 -8.48 -7.19
C LYS A 107 -18.20 -8.53 -7.65
N GLN A 108 -18.94 -7.42 -7.53
CA GLN A 108 -20.33 -7.36 -8.00
C GLN A 108 -20.38 -7.56 -9.52
N GLN A 109 -19.50 -6.91 -10.26
CA GLN A 109 -19.41 -7.05 -11.72
C GLN A 109 -19.05 -8.48 -12.16
N GLU A 110 -18.10 -9.14 -11.46
CA GLU A 110 -17.76 -10.54 -11.73
C GLU A 110 -18.94 -11.48 -11.48
N GLN A 111 -19.72 -11.23 -10.42
CA GLN A 111 -20.90 -12.02 -10.08
C GLN A 111 -22.01 -11.86 -11.13
N GLU A 112 -22.31 -10.63 -11.52
CA GLU A 112 -23.31 -10.30 -12.56
C GLU A 112 -22.92 -10.90 -13.92
N SER A 113 -21.63 -10.86 -14.27
CA SER A 113 -21.11 -11.49 -15.48
C SER A 113 -21.30 -13.02 -15.46
N PHE A 114 -21.08 -13.66 -14.31
CA PHE A 114 -21.23 -15.11 -14.16
C PHE A 114 -22.71 -15.55 -14.13
N GLU A 115 -23.60 -14.72 -13.58
CA GLU A 115 -25.05 -14.94 -13.62
C GLU A 115 -25.60 -14.79 -15.05
N SER A 116 -25.14 -13.76 -15.77
CA SER A 116 -25.52 -13.54 -17.18
C SER A 116 -25.09 -14.70 -18.09
N GLN A 117 -23.87 -15.23 -17.89
CA GLN A 117 -23.39 -16.39 -18.64
C GLN A 117 -24.22 -17.65 -18.37
N ARG A 118 -24.53 -17.95 -17.10
CA ARG A 118 -25.37 -19.11 -16.75
C ARG A 118 -26.77 -19.01 -17.35
N HIS A 119 -27.36 -17.83 -17.38
CA HIS A 119 -28.68 -17.63 -17.94
C HIS A 119 -28.71 -17.83 -19.47
N LEU A 120 -27.63 -17.42 -20.17
CA LEU A 120 -27.47 -17.70 -21.60
C LEU A 120 -27.35 -19.21 -21.87
N GLU A 121 -26.55 -19.92 -21.06
CA GLU A 121 -26.39 -21.37 -21.17
C GLU A 121 -27.71 -22.12 -20.92
N GLU A 122 -28.48 -21.73 -19.90
CA GLU A 122 -29.80 -22.32 -19.61
C GLU A 122 -30.77 -22.13 -20.79
N MET A 123 -30.88 -20.92 -21.34
CA MET A 123 -31.71 -20.65 -22.53
C MET A 123 -31.26 -21.41 -23.78
N GLU A 124 -29.96 -21.66 -23.94
CA GLU A 124 -29.45 -22.49 -25.04
C GLU A 124 -29.81 -23.96 -24.86
N THR A 125 -29.72 -24.49 -23.63
CA THR A 125 -30.11 -25.88 -23.34
C THR A 125 -31.60 -26.15 -23.53
N GLU A 126 -32.46 -25.18 -23.21
CA GLU A 126 -33.91 -25.30 -23.40
C GLU A 126 -34.33 -25.27 -24.88
N LYS A 127 -33.54 -24.63 -25.76
CA LYS A 127 -33.80 -24.59 -27.21
C LYS A 127 -33.41 -25.88 -27.95
N ILE A 128 -32.65 -26.76 -27.31
CA ILE A 128 -32.16 -28.01 -27.88
C ILE A 128 -33.09 -29.20 -27.52
N CYS A 129 -34.01 -29.02 -26.56
CA CYS A 129 -35.08 -29.96 -26.19
C CYS A 129 -36.33 -29.70 -27.04
#